data_AF-A0A3M0IZ81-F1
#
_entry.id   AF-A0A3M0IZ81-F1
#
_cell.length_a   1.000
_cell.length_b   1.000
_cell.length_c   1.000
_cell.angle_alpha   90.00
_cell.angle_beta   90.00
_cell.angle_gamma   90.00
#
_symmetry.space_group_name_H-M   'P 1'
#
loop_
_entity.id
_entity.type
_entity.pdbx_description
1 polymer ?
#
loop_
_entity_poly.entity_id
_entity_poly.type
_entity_poly.pdbx_seq_one_letter_code
_entity_poly.pdbx_strand_id
1 'polypeptide(L)'
;MGQRLNRCLDVPVTLPPLRRRLLLLFIMLFLWLYMFYSCAGSCAGLTTRGSPAPLRAAPPLLPLLPGEPGEDSSLEEQRAAPDAGSPISSFFNGSGTKRLPQAIIIGVKKGGTRALLEFLRVHPDVRAVGAEPHFFDRNYERGLAWYRIALKEEENELSDDDLACGAFVLGRSRAQHLSQLSLFFRALGWMLLTVYDHAMIPGARTVTWYSSGPILTTVELVWYMQPWPRELMPRTLEGQITMEKTPSYFVTKEAPARISSMSKGTKLIVVVRDPVTRAISDYTQTLSKKPDIPTFESLTFKNRTTGLIDTSWSAIQIGIYAKHLENWLLYFPIGQILFVSGERLISDPAGELGRVQDFLGLKRIITDKHFYFNKTKGFPCLKKAEGSSKPHCLGKTKGRTHPDIDQEVVQRLRDFYRPFNMKFYQMTGQDFGWD
;
A
#
# COMPACT_ATOMS: atom_id res chain seq x y z
N MET A 1 -59.13 44.32 -49.95
CA MET A 1 -60.19 45.23 -49.47
C MET A 1 -60.26 45.08 -47.94
N GLY A 2 -59.91 46.15 -47.18
CA GLY A 2 -60.00 46.30 -45.70
C GLY A 2 -58.91 45.61 -44.86
N GLN A 3 -57.84 46.27 -44.37
CA GLN A 3 -57.72 47.22 -43.22
C GLN A 3 -58.20 46.60 -41.88
N ARG A 4 -57.52 46.71 -40.71
CA ARG A 4 -56.77 47.83 -40.13
C ARG A 4 -56.10 47.39 -38.80
N LEU A 5 -54.97 48.05 -38.49
CA LEU A 5 -54.39 48.43 -37.18
C LEU A 5 -54.91 47.79 -35.86
N ASN A 6 -53.97 47.39 -34.98
CA ASN A 6 -53.74 48.18 -33.76
C ASN A 6 -52.34 48.02 -33.13
N ARG A 7 -51.84 49.15 -32.61
CA ARG A 7 -50.56 49.40 -31.95
C ARG A 7 -50.58 48.99 -30.48
N CYS A 8 -49.37 48.69 -29.99
CA CYS A 8 -48.79 49.02 -28.67
C CYS A 8 -49.51 48.56 -27.39
N LEU A 9 -48.79 47.76 -26.59
CA LEU A 9 -48.44 48.11 -25.21
C LEU A 9 -47.25 47.24 -24.76
N ASP A 10 -46.05 47.78 -24.96
CA ASP A 10 -44.88 47.44 -24.15
C ASP A 10 -45.08 48.00 -22.73
N VAL A 11 -44.95 47.14 -21.72
CA VAL A 11 -44.49 47.56 -20.38
C VAL A 11 -43.37 46.59 -19.97
N PRO A 12 -42.11 47.06 -19.89
CA PRO A 12 -41.02 46.25 -19.40
C PRO A 12 -40.98 46.31 -17.87
N VAL A 13 -41.08 45.17 -17.19
CA VAL A 13 -40.65 45.05 -15.80
C VAL A 13 -39.37 44.22 -15.76
N THR A 14 -38.32 44.76 -16.35
CA THR A 14 -36.95 44.36 -16.02
C THR A 14 -36.56 45.08 -14.73
N LEU A 15 -36.63 44.39 -13.59
CA LEU A 15 -35.90 44.86 -12.40
C LEU A 15 -34.39 44.77 -12.70
N PRO A 16 -33.61 45.84 -12.45
CA PRO A 16 -32.24 45.90 -12.94
C PRO A 16 -31.33 44.90 -12.21
N PRO A 17 -30.33 44.32 -12.90
CA PRO A 17 -29.37 43.35 -12.36
C PRO A 17 -28.59 43.88 -11.14
N LEU A 18 -28.61 45.19 -10.91
CA LEU A 18 -28.01 45.87 -9.77
C LEU A 18 -28.69 45.51 -8.44
N ARG A 19 -30.03 45.39 -8.39
CA ARG A 19 -30.75 45.06 -7.14
C ARG A 19 -30.46 43.64 -6.66
N ARG A 20 -30.24 42.71 -7.59
CA ARG A 20 -29.88 41.32 -7.27
C ARG A 20 -28.44 41.21 -6.76
N ARG A 21 -27.52 42.00 -7.32
CA ARG A 21 -26.14 42.12 -6.84
C ARG A 21 -26.05 42.82 -5.49
N LEU A 22 -26.83 43.89 -5.27
CA LEU A 22 -26.93 44.58 -3.98
C LEU A 22 -27.50 43.67 -2.90
N LEU A 23 -28.54 42.88 -3.19
CA LEU A 23 -29.10 41.91 -2.25
C LEU A 23 -28.08 40.83 -1.88
N LEU A 24 -27.34 40.29 -2.85
CA LEU A 24 -26.28 39.30 -2.59
C LEU A 24 -25.13 39.91 -1.78
N LEU A 25 -24.69 41.12 -2.10
CA LEU A 25 -23.66 41.84 -1.32
C LEU A 25 -24.13 42.10 0.11
N PHE A 26 -25.41 42.43 0.30
CA PHE A 26 -25.99 42.65 1.63
C PHE A 26 -26.05 41.34 2.45
N ILE A 27 -26.41 40.22 1.81
CA ILE A 27 -26.41 38.89 2.44
C ILE A 27 -24.99 38.47 2.81
N MET A 28 -24.02 38.67 1.91
CA MET A 28 -22.61 38.36 2.19
C MET A 28 -22.04 39.23 3.31
N LEU A 29 -22.40 40.52 3.37
CA LEU A 29 -22.02 41.42 4.45
C LEU A 29 -22.63 41.00 5.79
N PHE A 30 -23.90 40.59 5.81
CA PHE A 30 -24.56 40.09 7.03
C PHE A 30 -23.95 38.78 7.53
N LEU A 31 -23.63 37.85 6.62
CA LEU A 31 -22.94 36.60 6.98
C LEU A 31 -21.53 36.87 7.49
N TRP A 32 -20.82 37.83 6.91
CA TRP A 32 -19.49 38.23 7.35
C TRP A 32 -19.51 38.92 8.72
N LEU A 33 -20.45 39.83 8.96
CA LEU A 33 -20.65 40.48 10.27
C LEU A 33 -21.11 39.49 11.35
N TYR A 34 -21.95 38.52 11.00
CA TYR A 34 -22.38 37.45 11.91
C TYR A 34 -21.23 36.51 12.30
N MET A 35 -20.38 36.15 11.33
CA MET A 35 -19.15 35.41 11.59
C MET A 35 -18.19 36.20 12.48
N PHE A 36 -18.02 37.51 12.22
CA PHE A 36 -17.17 38.37 13.04
C PHE A 36 -17.72 38.54 14.47
N TYR A 37 -19.03 38.71 14.63
CA TYR A 37 -19.70 38.75 15.93
C TYR A 37 -19.57 37.43 16.70
N SER A 38 -19.70 36.30 16.02
CA SER A 38 -19.54 34.96 16.61
C SER A 38 -18.09 34.67 17.03
N CYS A 39 -17.11 35.20 16.29
CA CYS A 39 -15.69 35.10 16.62
C CYS A 39 -15.28 36.09 17.73
N ALA A 40 -15.81 37.32 17.73
CA ALA A 40 -15.52 38.32 18.76
C ALA A 40 -16.19 38.00 20.12
N GLY A 41 -17.35 37.34 20.10
CA GLY A 41 -18.04 36.85 21.31
C GLY A 41 -17.30 35.73 22.06
N SER A 42 -16.28 35.13 21.45
CA SER A 42 -15.45 34.09 22.09
C SER A 42 -14.20 34.64 22.79
N CYS A 43 -13.99 35.96 22.82
CA CYS A 43 -12.83 36.58 23.49
C CYS A 43 -13.19 37.38 24.76
N ALA A 44 -14.44 37.36 25.23
CA ALA A 44 -14.84 37.97 26.51
C ALA A 44 -15.06 36.88 27.58
N GLY A 45 -13.98 36.26 28.04
CA GLY A 45 -14.06 35.19 29.03
C GLY A 45 -12.74 34.73 29.63
N LEU A 46 -11.73 35.58 29.73
CA LEU A 46 -10.53 35.32 30.55
C LEU A 46 -9.92 36.65 31.04
N THR A 47 -10.60 37.28 31.98
CA THR A 47 -9.97 38.18 32.94
C THR A 47 -10.42 37.77 34.33
N THR A 48 -9.53 37.12 35.08
CA THR A 48 -9.13 37.48 36.44
C THR A 48 -8.40 36.33 37.15
N ARG A 49 -7.35 36.72 37.86
CA ARG A 49 -6.69 36.05 39.00
C ARG A 49 -5.63 34.97 38.71
N GLY A 50 -4.38 35.44 38.80
CA GLY A 50 -3.22 34.64 39.17
C GLY A 50 -2.03 35.54 39.51
N SER A 51 -2.02 36.15 40.70
CA SER A 51 -0.79 36.73 41.27
C SER A 51 0.09 35.61 41.84
N PRO A 52 1.43 35.76 41.83
CA PRO A 52 2.38 34.69 42.14
C PRO A 52 2.88 34.75 43.60
N ALA A 53 3.11 33.58 44.23
CA ALA A 53 3.99 33.38 45.38
C ALA A 53 4.20 31.85 45.61
N PRO A 54 5.22 31.40 46.39
CA PRO A 54 6.58 31.21 45.92
C PRO A 54 7.13 29.79 46.18
N LEU A 55 8.36 29.56 45.69
CA LEU A 55 9.22 28.40 45.94
C LEU A 55 9.17 27.87 47.38
N ARG A 56 9.09 26.53 47.53
CA ARG A 56 9.49 25.82 48.73
C ARG A 56 10.35 24.60 48.41
N ALA A 57 11.35 24.46 49.26
CA ALA A 57 12.57 23.69 49.12
C ALA A 57 12.40 22.18 49.36
N ALA A 58 13.38 21.43 48.84
CA ALA A 58 13.59 20.01 49.10
C ALA A 58 13.96 19.74 50.57
N PRO A 59 13.60 18.57 51.13
CA PRO A 59 14.15 18.11 52.40
C PRO A 59 15.38 17.19 52.20
N PRO A 60 16.26 17.07 53.22
CA PRO A 60 17.61 16.52 53.08
C PRO A 60 17.72 15.01 53.34
N LEU A 61 18.90 14.47 53.01
CA LEU A 61 19.34 13.08 53.16
C LEU A 61 20.09 12.81 54.49
N LEU A 62 20.05 11.52 54.91
CA LEU A 62 20.94 10.72 55.81
C LEU A 62 20.69 10.78 57.34
N PRO A 63 21.08 9.74 58.15
CA PRO A 63 22.07 8.66 57.88
C PRO A 63 21.70 7.19 58.29
N LEU A 64 22.61 6.28 57.92
CA LEU A 64 22.71 4.81 58.14
C LEU A 64 23.04 4.36 59.60
N LEU A 65 22.75 3.06 59.89
CA LEU A 65 23.50 2.03 60.70
C LEU A 65 22.56 1.20 61.66
N PRO A 66 22.98 0.04 62.25
CA PRO A 66 22.83 -1.32 61.67
C PRO A 66 22.34 -2.45 62.65
N GLY A 67 22.16 -3.68 62.11
CA GLY A 67 22.13 -5.00 62.82
C GLY A 67 20.78 -5.40 63.47
N GLU A 68 20.33 -6.65 63.57
CA GLU A 68 20.85 -8.03 63.34
C GLU A 68 19.60 -9.00 63.54
N PRO A 69 19.68 -10.36 63.55
CA PRO A 69 18.82 -11.26 62.75
C PRO A 69 17.86 -12.21 63.54
N GLY A 70 17.13 -13.08 62.80
CA GLY A 70 16.42 -14.29 63.29
C GLY A 70 15.25 -14.68 62.35
N GLU A 71 15.36 -15.72 61.52
CA GLU A 71 15.03 -17.15 61.72
C GLU A 71 13.58 -17.55 61.31
N ASP A 72 13.55 -18.53 60.37
CA ASP A 72 12.57 -19.59 60.07
C ASP A 72 11.06 -19.45 60.35
N SER A 73 10.25 -19.68 59.31
CA SER A 73 9.55 -20.97 59.11
C SER A 73 8.29 -20.84 58.22
N SER A 74 8.06 -21.92 57.49
CA SER A 74 6.90 -22.29 56.68
C SER A 74 5.54 -22.15 57.40
N LEU A 75 4.50 -21.78 56.66
CA LEU A 75 3.23 -22.53 56.53
C LEU A 75 2.32 -21.90 55.47
N GLU A 76 1.69 -22.77 54.69
CA GLU A 76 0.77 -22.51 53.59
C GLU A 76 -0.57 -21.93 54.08
N GLU A 77 -1.14 -20.99 53.32
CA GLU A 77 -2.60 -20.83 53.29
C GLU A 77 -3.11 -20.41 51.90
N GLN A 78 -4.01 -21.23 51.38
CA GLN A 78 -4.63 -21.19 50.06
C GLN A 78 -5.52 -19.95 49.87
N ARG A 79 -5.29 -19.16 48.80
CA ARG A 79 -6.36 -18.36 48.16
C ARG A 79 -6.23 -18.34 46.64
N ALA A 80 -7.40 -18.51 46.02
CA ALA A 80 -7.74 -18.69 44.62
C ALA A 80 -6.94 -17.86 43.57
N ALA A 81 -6.69 -18.52 42.45
CA ALA A 81 -6.18 -17.95 41.20
C ALA A 81 -7.12 -16.86 40.62
N PRO A 82 -6.57 -15.77 40.06
CA PRO A 82 -7.24 -15.02 39.02
C PRO A 82 -6.78 -15.53 37.63
N ASP A 83 -7.77 -15.70 36.78
CA ASP A 83 -7.73 -16.23 35.42
C ASP A 83 -6.52 -15.82 34.58
N ALA A 84 -6.00 -16.82 33.87
CA ALA A 84 -5.18 -16.65 32.69
C ALA A 84 -5.94 -15.78 31.66
N GLY A 85 -5.57 -14.50 31.63
CA GLY A 85 -5.96 -13.58 30.57
C GLY A 85 -5.58 -14.17 29.21
N SER A 86 -6.59 -14.44 28.39
CA SER A 86 -6.49 -14.91 27.00
C SER A 86 -5.36 -14.19 26.23
N PRO A 87 -4.59 -14.88 25.37
CA PRO A 87 -3.49 -14.28 24.58
C PRO A 87 -3.93 -13.25 23.53
N ILE A 88 -5.21 -12.88 23.51
CA ILE A 88 -5.85 -12.08 22.47
C ILE A 88 -5.84 -10.58 22.84
N SER A 89 -5.59 -10.21 24.10
CA SER A 89 -5.58 -8.80 24.54
C SER A 89 -4.27 -8.05 24.24
N SER A 90 -3.18 -8.76 23.87
CA SER A 90 -1.90 -8.15 23.51
C SER A 90 -1.85 -7.61 22.06
N PHE A 91 -2.87 -7.89 21.24
CA PHE A 91 -2.90 -7.45 19.83
C PHE A 91 -3.26 -5.97 19.63
N PHE A 92 -3.72 -5.26 20.66
CA PHE A 92 -4.18 -3.86 20.54
C PHE A 92 -3.35 -2.83 21.32
N ASN A 93 -2.33 -3.25 22.08
CA ASN A 93 -1.30 -2.32 22.55
C ASN A 93 -0.20 -2.27 21.49
N GLY A 94 0.20 -1.07 21.06
CA GLY A 94 1.26 -0.79 20.07
C GLY A 94 2.67 -1.23 20.47
N SER A 95 2.81 -2.43 21.04
CA SER A 95 4.04 -3.08 21.40
C SER A 95 4.81 -3.49 20.13
N GLY A 96 6.13 -3.32 20.15
CA GLY A 96 7.02 -3.60 19.03
C GLY A 96 7.68 -2.34 18.43
N THR A 97 8.89 -2.53 17.92
CA THR A 97 9.72 -1.46 17.32
C THR A 97 9.86 -1.65 15.82
N LYS A 98 10.01 -0.56 15.08
CA LYS A 98 10.33 -0.61 13.66
C LYS A 98 11.82 -0.85 13.49
N ARG A 99 12.17 -1.89 12.76
CA ARG A 99 13.55 -2.30 12.48
C ARG A 99 13.80 -2.24 10.97
N LEU A 100 15.04 -1.95 10.60
CA LEU A 100 15.47 -2.10 9.20
C LEU A 100 15.38 -3.59 8.80
N PRO A 101 15.15 -3.90 7.52
CA PRO A 101 14.96 -5.28 7.10
C PRO A 101 16.24 -6.08 7.26
N GLN A 102 16.16 -7.21 7.96
CA GLN A 102 17.28 -8.14 8.09
C GLN A 102 17.41 -9.04 6.85
N ALA A 103 16.33 -9.19 6.08
CA ALA A 103 16.33 -9.90 4.81
C ALA A 103 15.53 -9.17 3.73
N ILE A 104 16.04 -9.15 2.50
CA ILE A 104 15.43 -8.43 1.36
C ILE A 104 15.29 -9.37 0.16
N ILE A 105 14.10 -9.41 -0.44
CA ILE A 105 13.89 -10.06 -1.75
C ILE A 105 14.22 -9.04 -2.85
N ILE A 106 15.44 -9.11 -3.37
CA ILE A 106 16.01 -8.12 -4.28
C ILE A 106 15.64 -8.37 -5.76
N GLY A 107 15.12 -9.55 -6.09
CA GLY A 107 14.88 -9.91 -7.48
C GLY A 107 14.37 -11.34 -7.69
N VAL A 108 14.22 -11.77 -8.94
CA VAL A 108 14.26 -10.91 -10.14
C VAL A 108 12.84 -10.48 -10.54
N LYS A 109 12.74 -9.39 -11.31
CA LYS A 109 11.47 -8.98 -11.92
C LYS A 109 10.88 -10.15 -12.70
N LYS A 110 9.62 -10.50 -12.39
CA LYS A 110 8.89 -11.67 -12.95
C LYS A 110 9.32 -13.06 -12.48
N GLY A 111 10.27 -13.18 -11.55
CA GLY A 111 10.71 -14.48 -11.03
C GLY A 111 9.72 -15.17 -10.08
N GLY A 112 8.83 -14.42 -9.43
CA GLY A 112 7.90 -14.97 -8.43
C GLY A 112 7.94 -14.28 -7.07
N THR A 113 8.63 -13.14 -6.96
CA THR A 113 8.87 -12.40 -5.70
C THR A 113 7.62 -12.11 -4.88
N ARG A 114 6.47 -11.81 -5.51
CA ARG A 114 5.21 -11.63 -4.77
C ARG A 114 4.72 -12.93 -4.18
N ALA A 115 4.77 -14.04 -4.92
CA ALA A 115 4.33 -15.34 -4.40
C ALA A 115 5.17 -15.72 -3.16
N LEU A 116 6.49 -15.62 -3.28
CA LEU A 116 7.39 -15.92 -2.16
C LEU A 116 7.08 -15.07 -0.93
N LEU A 117 6.93 -13.75 -1.08
CA LEU A 117 6.66 -12.87 0.06
C LEU A 117 5.32 -13.20 0.73
N GLU A 118 4.25 -13.44 -0.04
CA GLU A 118 2.95 -13.80 0.53
C GLU A 118 2.98 -15.15 1.24
N PHE A 119 3.75 -16.11 0.72
CA PHE A 119 3.90 -17.42 1.36
C PHE A 119 4.70 -17.31 2.66
N LEU A 120 5.78 -16.53 2.69
CA LEU A 120 6.58 -16.30 3.90
C LEU A 120 5.82 -15.58 5.00
N ARG A 121 4.90 -14.67 4.66
CA ARG A 121 4.05 -13.94 5.62
C ARG A 121 3.12 -14.84 6.44
N VAL A 122 2.96 -16.11 6.07
CA VAL A 122 2.25 -17.11 6.87
C VAL A 122 3.06 -17.48 8.13
N HIS A 123 4.38 -17.32 8.12
CA HIS A 123 5.24 -17.60 9.26
C HIS A 123 5.03 -16.56 10.37
N PRO A 124 4.81 -16.96 11.65
CA PRO A 124 4.53 -16.03 12.75
C PRO A 124 5.68 -15.05 13.02
N ASP A 125 6.92 -15.45 12.72
CA ASP A 125 8.12 -14.63 12.92
C ASP A 125 8.52 -13.80 11.69
N VAL A 126 7.64 -13.67 10.69
CA VAL A 126 7.90 -12.83 9.51
C VAL A 126 6.93 -11.67 9.47
N ARG A 127 7.46 -10.44 9.42
CA ARG A 127 6.70 -9.22 9.15
C ARG A 127 7.26 -8.55 7.91
N ALA A 128 6.41 -8.24 6.94
CA ALA A 128 6.86 -7.70 5.67
C ALA A 128 6.10 -6.47 5.20
N VAL A 129 6.81 -5.58 4.51
CA VAL A 129 6.20 -4.45 3.80
C VAL A 129 5.28 -4.95 2.69
N GLY A 130 4.06 -4.43 2.62
CA GLY A 130 3.08 -4.84 1.61
C GLY A 130 3.42 -4.35 0.20
N ALA A 131 3.82 -3.08 0.08
CA ALA A 131 4.24 -2.44 -1.16
C ALA A 131 5.74 -2.66 -1.43
N GLU A 132 6.19 -2.39 -2.67
CA GLU A 132 7.61 -2.37 -3.02
C GLU A 132 8.19 -0.99 -2.62
N PRO A 133 9.12 -0.90 -1.63
CA PRO A 133 9.60 0.39 -1.15
C PRO A 133 10.35 1.23 -2.19
N HIS A 134 11.05 0.59 -3.13
CA HIS A 134 11.91 1.27 -4.09
C HIS A 134 12.92 2.23 -3.43
N PHE A 135 13.45 1.84 -2.28
CA PHE A 135 14.37 2.67 -1.52
C PHE A 135 15.76 2.69 -2.15
N PHE A 136 16.36 1.53 -2.40
CA PHE A 136 17.74 1.43 -2.90
C PHE A 136 17.90 1.74 -4.40
N ASP A 137 16.80 1.93 -5.14
CA ASP A 137 16.81 2.31 -6.56
C ASP A 137 16.25 3.72 -6.82
N ARG A 138 15.13 4.13 -6.21
CA ARG A 138 14.46 5.41 -6.54
C ARG A 138 14.46 6.42 -5.41
N ASN A 139 14.34 5.98 -4.17
CA ASN A 139 14.07 6.83 -3.02
C ASN A 139 15.24 6.93 -2.03
N TYR A 140 16.47 6.64 -2.46
CA TYR A 140 17.63 6.51 -1.57
C TYR A 140 17.97 7.82 -0.84
N GLU A 141 17.79 8.94 -1.52
CA GLU A 141 18.05 10.30 -1.01
C GLU A 141 17.15 10.66 0.19
N ARG A 142 16.04 9.95 0.40
CA ARG A 142 15.16 10.18 1.56
C ARG A 142 15.77 9.69 2.88
N GLY A 143 16.87 8.93 2.83
CA GLY A 143 17.63 8.48 3.99
C GLY A 143 17.03 7.28 4.73
N LEU A 144 17.85 6.64 5.56
CA LEU A 144 17.47 5.42 6.29
C LEU A 144 16.38 5.64 7.34
N ALA A 145 16.27 6.85 7.89
CA ALA A 145 15.20 7.19 8.82
C ALA A 145 13.83 7.13 8.14
N TRP A 146 13.73 7.70 6.92
CA TRP A 146 12.53 7.59 6.09
C TRP A 146 12.24 6.12 5.78
N TYR A 147 13.25 5.36 5.34
CA TYR A 147 13.10 3.94 5.02
C TYR A 147 12.56 3.11 6.20
N ARG A 148 13.02 3.39 7.42
CA ARG A 148 12.59 2.70 8.64
C ARG A 148 11.19 3.09 9.09
N ILE A 149 10.80 4.36 9.00
CA ILE A 149 9.60 4.88 9.68
C ILE A 149 8.44 5.10 8.70
N ALA A 150 8.73 5.73 7.56
CA ALA A 150 7.85 6.54 6.72
C ALA A 150 6.54 7.04 7.38
N LEU A 151 6.61 8.27 7.89
CA LEU A 151 5.51 9.22 7.82
C LEU A 151 5.70 9.99 6.52
N LYS A 152 4.63 10.25 5.76
CA LYS A 152 4.74 11.08 4.55
C LYS A 152 4.71 12.55 4.99
N GLU A 153 5.67 13.36 4.55
CA GLU A 153 5.47 14.81 4.44
C GLU A 153 4.51 15.05 3.27
N GLU A 154 3.52 15.92 3.48
CA GLU A 154 2.66 16.42 2.42
C GLU A 154 3.49 17.34 1.51
N GLU A 155 4.04 16.80 0.42
CA GLU A 155 4.45 17.61 -0.73
C GLU A 155 3.15 18.14 -1.38
N ASN A 156 2.70 19.31 -0.92
CA ASN A 156 1.81 20.17 -1.70
C ASN A 156 2.65 20.82 -2.80
N GLU A 157 2.67 20.22 -3.99
CA GLU A 157 2.86 21.02 -5.20
C GLU A 157 1.62 21.90 -5.37
N LEU A 158 1.80 23.19 -5.08
CA LEU A 158 0.81 24.23 -5.24
C LEU A 158 0.55 24.42 -6.74
N SER A 159 -0.50 23.80 -7.28
CA SER A 159 -1.15 24.28 -8.50
C SER A 159 -2.19 25.33 -8.10
N ASP A 160 -2.13 26.50 -8.73
CA ASP A 160 -2.83 27.75 -8.39
C ASP A 160 -4.38 27.73 -8.47
N ASP A 161 -5.05 26.56 -8.51
CA ASP A 161 -6.49 26.47 -8.76
C ASP A 161 -7.36 25.92 -7.60
N ASP A 162 -6.81 25.57 -6.43
CA ASP A 162 -7.59 24.98 -5.32
C ASP A 162 -7.60 25.81 -4.01
N LEU A 163 -7.94 27.09 -4.12
CA LEU A 163 -8.18 27.99 -2.99
C LEU A 163 -9.63 27.90 -2.46
N ALA A 164 -10.15 26.69 -2.25
CA ALA A 164 -11.44 26.49 -1.55
C ALA A 164 -11.67 25.05 -1.08
N CYS A 165 -10.86 24.53 -0.14
CA CYS A 165 -11.35 23.60 0.90
C CYS A 165 -10.21 23.18 1.85
N GLY A 166 -10.02 23.91 2.94
CA GLY A 166 -9.05 23.55 3.98
C GLY A 166 -9.43 24.08 5.34
N ALA A 167 -10.29 23.35 6.07
CA ALA A 167 -10.38 23.40 7.54
C ALA A 167 -11.32 22.31 8.06
N PHE A 168 -10.79 21.15 8.48
CA PHE A 168 -11.27 20.48 9.71
C PHE A 168 -10.39 19.27 10.07
N VAL A 169 -9.37 19.49 10.91
CA VAL A 169 -8.88 18.46 11.83
C VAL A 169 -8.70 19.10 13.19
N LEU A 170 -9.74 19.06 14.02
CA LEU A 170 -9.60 19.14 15.47
C LEU A 170 -10.62 18.22 16.14
N GLY A 171 -10.07 17.24 16.87
CA GLY A 171 -10.57 16.81 18.18
C GLY A 171 -11.96 16.19 18.27
N ARG A 172 -11.98 14.89 18.60
CA ARG A 172 -13.12 14.20 19.23
C ARG A 172 -13.74 15.05 20.35
N SER A 173 -14.91 15.65 20.12
CA SER A 173 -16.03 15.76 21.07
C SER A 173 -17.18 16.58 20.47
N ARG A 174 -18.01 15.98 19.58
CA ARG A 174 -19.37 16.47 19.25
C ARG A 174 -20.16 15.51 18.35
N ALA A 175 -20.33 14.26 18.78
CA ALA A 175 -21.16 13.28 18.07
C ALA A 175 -22.67 13.42 18.33
N GLN A 176 -23.14 14.49 18.98
CA GLN A 176 -24.57 14.68 19.30
C GLN A 176 -25.26 15.83 18.54
N HIS A 177 -24.52 16.66 17.79
CA HIS A 177 -25.11 17.81 17.06
C HIS A 177 -25.35 17.56 15.55
N LEU A 178 -24.87 16.45 14.99
CA LEU A 178 -24.98 16.15 13.55
C LEU A 178 -26.28 15.44 13.15
N SER A 179 -27.10 14.94 14.09
CA SER A 179 -28.41 14.37 13.76
C SER A 179 -29.48 15.44 13.45
N GLN A 180 -29.37 16.61 14.10
CA GLN A 180 -30.31 17.74 13.96
C GLN A 180 -30.16 18.48 12.63
N LEU A 181 -28.93 18.59 12.08
CA LEU A 181 -28.69 19.25 10.79
C LEU A 181 -29.28 18.47 9.61
N SER A 182 -29.27 17.12 9.65
CA SER A 182 -29.81 16.30 8.54
C SER A 182 -31.34 16.40 8.43
N LEU A 183 -32.03 16.59 9.56
CA LEU A 183 -33.47 16.83 9.63
C LEU A 183 -33.84 18.23 9.09
N PHE A 184 -32.99 19.22 9.34
CA PHE A 184 -33.21 20.60 8.87
C PHE A 184 -33.12 20.70 7.34
N PHE A 185 -32.12 20.06 6.70
CA PHE A 185 -32.00 20.05 5.24
C PHE A 185 -33.09 19.21 4.55
N ARG A 186 -33.61 18.17 5.21
CA ARG A 186 -34.76 17.39 4.71
C ARG A 186 -36.07 18.17 4.78
N ALA A 187 -36.26 18.99 5.81
CA ALA A 187 -37.43 19.87 5.94
C ALA A 187 -37.39 21.03 4.92
N LEU A 188 -36.22 21.60 4.66
CA LEU A 188 -36.06 22.67 3.65
C LEU A 188 -36.29 22.16 2.22
N GLY A 189 -35.88 20.92 1.92
CA GLY A 189 -36.12 20.28 0.62
C GLY A 189 -37.61 19.99 0.36
N TRP A 190 -38.36 19.59 1.38
CA TRP A 190 -39.81 19.37 1.28
C TRP A 190 -40.60 20.68 1.13
N MET A 191 -40.14 21.76 1.75
CA MET A 191 -40.77 23.08 1.67
C MET A 191 -40.56 23.77 0.31
N LEU A 192 -39.44 23.49 -0.37
CA LEU A 192 -39.17 24.02 -1.72
C LEU A 192 -39.88 23.24 -2.83
N LEU A 193 -40.18 21.95 -2.64
CA LEU A 193 -40.97 21.13 -3.57
C LEU A 193 -42.47 21.44 -3.52
N THR A 194 -42.99 21.86 -2.36
CA THR A 194 -44.42 22.24 -2.20
C THR A 194 -44.74 23.64 -2.70
N VAL A 195 -43.74 24.52 -2.85
CA VAL A 195 -43.92 25.88 -3.41
C VAL A 195 -43.84 25.90 -4.94
N TYR A 196 -43.28 24.86 -5.56
CA TYR A 196 -43.19 24.75 -7.03
C TYR A 196 -44.45 24.16 -7.70
N ASP A 197 -45.43 23.67 -6.92
CA ASP A 197 -46.62 22.95 -7.41
C ASP A 197 -47.94 23.75 -7.31
N HIS A 198 -47.87 25.08 -7.08
CA HIS A 198 -49.06 25.93 -6.94
C HIS A 198 -49.16 27.13 -7.89
N ALA A 199 -48.53 27.03 -9.07
CA ALA A 199 -48.75 27.99 -10.14
C ALA A 199 -48.72 27.34 -11.54
N MET A 200 -49.81 26.66 -11.93
CA MET A 200 -50.45 26.69 -13.27
C MET A 200 -51.48 25.55 -13.43
N ILE A 201 -52.60 25.89 -14.07
CA ILE A 201 -53.87 25.15 -14.22
C ILE A 201 -53.84 24.35 -15.56
N PRO A 202 -54.88 23.59 -15.98
CA PRO A 202 -55.07 22.14 -15.82
C PRO A 202 -54.98 21.35 -17.14
N GLY A 203 -54.66 20.06 -17.05
CA GLY A 203 -55.09 19.06 -18.04
C GLY A 203 -53.97 18.40 -18.85
N ALA A 204 -53.40 17.33 -18.31
CA ALA A 204 -52.98 16.16 -19.08
C ALA A 204 -52.58 15.01 -18.15
N ARG A 205 -53.48 14.02 -18.08
CA ARG A 205 -53.27 12.57 -17.90
C ARG A 205 -52.10 12.10 -17.03
N THR A 206 -52.48 11.56 -15.88
CA THR A 206 -51.76 10.55 -15.10
C THR A 206 -51.25 9.42 -16.01
N VAL A 207 -49.93 9.25 -16.08
CA VAL A 207 -49.30 8.04 -16.59
C VAL A 207 -48.67 7.32 -15.41
N THR A 208 -49.32 6.24 -15.00
CA THR A 208 -48.80 5.25 -14.05
C THR A 208 -47.71 4.44 -14.75
N TRP A 209 -46.46 4.56 -14.30
CA TRP A 209 -45.39 3.65 -14.72
C TRP A 209 -45.13 2.58 -13.66
N TYR A 210 -45.26 1.35 -14.15
CA TYR A 210 -45.02 0.07 -13.50
C TYR A 210 -43.62 -0.02 -12.87
N SER A 211 -43.56 -0.68 -11.70
CA SER A 211 -42.33 -1.06 -11.02
C SER A 211 -41.53 -2.09 -11.81
N SER A 212 -40.28 -1.78 -12.12
CA SER A 212 -39.22 -2.73 -12.45
C SER A 212 -37.89 -2.04 -12.12
N GLY A 213 -37.08 -2.63 -11.23
CA GLY A 213 -35.82 -2.05 -10.72
C GLY A 213 -34.68 -1.91 -11.76
N PRO A 214 -33.43 -1.59 -11.35
CA PRO A 214 -32.82 -2.04 -10.10
C PRO A 214 -32.26 -0.93 -9.20
N ILE A 215 -32.19 -1.30 -7.93
CA ILE A 215 -31.44 -0.70 -6.84
C ILE A 215 -29.96 -0.65 -7.26
N LEU A 216 -29.45 0.55 -7.56
CA LEU A 216 -28.03 0.86 -7.57
C LEU A 216 -27.53 0.70 -6.13
N THR A 217 -27.06 -0.51 -5.83
CA THR A 217 -26.41 -0.83 -4.57
C THR A 217 -25.11 -0.05 -4.45
N THR A 218 -24.91 0.46 -3.25
CA THR A 218 -23.79 1.23 -2.69
C THR A 218 -22.43 0.53 -2.78
N VAL A 219 -21.96 0.16 -3.97
CA VAL A 219 -20.67 -0.55 -4.16
C VAL A 219 -19.57 0.33 -4.78
N GLU A 220 -19.85 1.52 -5.30
CA GLU A 220 -18.83 2.33 -6.00
C GLU A 220 -18.12 3.42 -5.18
N LEU A 221 -18.35 3.53 -3.87
CA LEU A 221 -17.68 4.55 -3.02
C LEU A 221 -16.71 3.98 -1.97
N VAL A 222 -16.51 2.66 -1.90
CA VAL A 222 -15.58 2.04 -0.94
C VAL A 222 -14.12 2.02 -1.45
N TRP A 223 -13.88 2.30 -2.74
CA TRP A 223 -12.55 2.25 -3.33
C TRP A 223 -11.78 3.58 -3.29
N TYR A 224 -12.44 4.70 -2.97
CA TYR A 224 -11.83 6.04 -3.00
C TYR A 224 -11.34 6.59 -1.65
N MET A 225 -11.46 5.82 -0.56
CA MET A 225 -11.02 6.25 0.78
C MET A 225 -10.05 5.27 1.43
N GLN A 226 -8.83 5.14 0.91
CA GLN A 226 -7.74 4.48 1.65
C GLN A 226 -6.46 5.33 1.68
N PRO A 227 -6.44 6.49 2.35
CA PRO A 227 -5.19 7.10 2.78
C PRO A 227 -4.72 6.38 4.06
N TRP A 228 -4.13 5.19 3.93
CA TRP A 228 -3.35 4.63 5.03
C TRP A 228 -2.08 5.48 5.19
N PRO A 229 -1.74 5.99 6.39
CA PRO A 229 -0.42 6.56 6.63
C PRO A 229 0.62 5.47 6.33
N ARG A 230 1.43 5.66 5.26
CA ARG A 230 2.30 4.59 4.74
C ARG A 230 3.56 4.44 5.58
N GLU A 231 3.39 3.93 6.78
CA GLU A 231 4.50 3.35 7.53
C GLU A 231 5.18 2.27 6.67
N LEU A 232 6.46 2.45 6.34
CA LEU A 232 7.19 1.53 5.47
C LEU A 232 7.44 0.21 6.17
N MET A 233 8.32 0.19 7.18
CA MET A 233 8.61 -1.03 7.92
C MET A 233 7.51 -1.30 8.96
N PRO A 234 6.97 -2.53 9.02
CA PRO A 234 6.04 -2.91 10.06
C PRO A 234 6.73 -2.92 11.43
N ARG A 235 5.94 -2.70 12.49
CA ARG A 235 6.41 -2.98 13.85
C ARG A 235 6.61 -4.48 14.03
N THR A 236 7.72 -4.83 14.65
CA THR A 236 8.13 -6.21 14.96
C THR A 236 8.34 -6.39 16.45
N LEU A 237 7.97 -7.56 16.95
CA LEU A 237 8.36 -8.06 18.26
C LEU A 237 9.79 -8.63 18.22
N GLU A 238 10.33 -8.95 19.39
CA GLU A 238 11.59 -9.69 19.49
C GLU A 238 11.46 -11.08 18.85
N GLY A 239 12.53 -11.55 18.20
CA GLY A 239 12.54 -12.79 17.40
C GLY A 239 11.96 -12.66 15.99
N GLN A 240 11.11 -11.68 15.71
CA GLN A 240 10.56 -11.49 14.36
C GLN A 240 11.56 -10.84 13.39
N ILE A 241 11.50 -11.26 12.13
CA ILE A 241 12.27 -10.74 11.00
C ILE A 241 11.41 -9.74 10.21
N THR A 242 11.97 -8.57 9.97
CA THR A 242 11.44 -7.56 9.05
C THR A 242 11.96 -7.82 7.64
N MET A 243 11.04 -7.85 6.66
CA MET A 243 11.37 -8.07 5.26
C MET A 243 10.71 -7.05 4.33
N GLU A 244 11.29 -6.87 3.15
CA GLU A 244 10.67 -6.19 2.01
C GLU A 244 10.99 -6.92 0.70
N LYS A 245 10.30 -6.54 -0.37
CA LYS A 245 10.67 -6.94 -1.71
C LYS A 245 10.68 -5.75 -2.66
N THR A 246 11.71 -5.67 -3.49
CA THR A 246 11.77 -4.74 -4.61
C THR A 246 12.55 -5.39 -5.74
N PRO A 247 11.86 -5.99 -6.74
CA PRO A 247 12.53 -6.83 -7.74
C PRO A 247 13.51 -6.13 -8.68
N SER A 248 13.49 -4.79 -8.74
CA SER A 248 14.43 -3.99 -9.54
C SER A 248 15.81 -3.90 -8.90
N TYR A 249 15.95 -4.10 -7.58
CA TYR A 249 17.25 -3.95 -6.91
C TYR A 249 18.31 -4.84 -7.54
N PHE A 250 17.97 -6.08 -7.91
CA PHE A 250 18.93 -7.02 -8.50
C PHE A 250 19.70 -6.47 -9.70
N VAL A 251 19.09 -5.58 -10.49
CA VAL A 251 19.70 -4.97 -11.67
C VAL A 251 20.09 -3.50 -11.48
N THR A 252 19.84 -2.92 -10.30
CA THR A 252 20.25 -1.57 -9.95
C THR A 252 21.73 -1.59 -9.57
N LYS A 253 22.56 -0.85 -10.32
CA LYS A 253 24.02 -0.88 -10.17
C LYS A 253 24.49 -0.49 -8.77
N GLU A 254 23.85 0.51 -8.17
CA GLU A 254 24.23 1.07 -6.87
C GLU A 254 23.63 0.29 -5.68
N ALA A 255 22.63 -0.57 -5.91
CA ALA A 255 21.90 -1.24 -4.83
C ALA A 255 22.79 -2.12 -3.93
N PRO A 256 23.75 -2.93 -4.44
CA PRO A 256 24.61 -3.73 -3.59
C PRO A 256 25.42 -2.89 -2.59
N ALA A 257 26.05 -1.80 -3.08
CA ALA A 257 26.81 -0.88 -2.25
C ALA A 257 25.92 -0.23 -1.17
N ARG A 258 24.74 0.26 -1.57
CA ARG A 258 23.80 0.93 -0.66
C ARG A 258 23.25 0.01 0.43
N ILE A 259 22.90 -1.24 0.08
CA ILE A 259 22.42 -2.23 1.07
C ILE A 259 23.55 -2.66 2.00
N SER A 260 24.76 -2.85 1.48
CA SER A 260 25.94 -3.19 2.29
C SER A 260 26.27 -2.08 3.30
N SER A 261 26.15 -0.82 2.88
CA SER A 261 26.30 0.36 3.76
C SER A 261 25.23 0.45 4.85
N MET A 262 24.00 -0.02 4.59
CA MET A 262 22.96 -0.10 5.62
C MET A 262 23.29 -1.16 6.67
N SER A 263 23.61 -2.39 6.22
CA SER A 263 24.07 -3.47 7.09
C SER A 263 24.73 -4.56 6.26
N LYS A 264 26.00 -4.84 6.57
CA LYS A 264 26.77 -5.94 5.97
C LYS A 264 26.18 -7.32 6.28
N GLY A 265 25.40 -7.44 7.36
CA GLY A 265 24.74 -8.69 7.76
C GLY A 265 23.40 -8.97 7.06
N THR A 266 22.95 -8.11 6.14
CA THR A 266 21.68 -8.28 5.43
C THR A 266 21.69 -9.59 4.62
N LYS A 267 20.63 -10.39 4.75
CA LYS A 267 20.40 -11.58 3.93
C LYS A 267 19.63 -11.21 2.66
N LEU A 268 20.02 -11.76 1.53
CA LEU A 268 19.46 -11.44 0.23
C LEU A 268 18.79 -12.68 -0.36
N ILE A 269 17.61 -12.50 -0.95
CA ILE A 269 16.90 -13.57 -1.64
C ILE A 269 16.64 -13.15 -3.09
N VAL A 270 16.98 -14.03 -4.02
CA VAL A 270 16.74 -13.88 -5.45
C VAL A 270 15.86 -15.03 -5.93
N VAL A 271 14.63 -14.72 -6.32
CA VAL A 271 13.73 -15.68 -6.99
C VAL A 271 14.02 -15.64 -8.47
N VAL A 272 14.75 -16.64 -8.96
CA VAL A 272 15.12 -16.79 -10.37
C VAL A 272 14.08 -17.61 -11.13
N ARG A 273 14.12 -17.54 -12.46
CA ARG A 273 13.20 -18.23 -13.38
C ARG A 273 13.93 -18.42 -14.71
N ASP A 274 13.54 -19.39 -15.53
CA ASP A 274 14.01 -19.54 -16.91
C ASP A 274 14.03 -18.14 -17.58
N PRO A 275 15.20 -17.63 -18.00
CA PRO A 275 15.35 -16.28 -18.54
C PRO A 275 14.45 -15.99 -19.74
N VAL A 276 14.15 -17.00 -20.58
CA VAL A 276 13.26 -16.88 -21.73
C VAL A 276 11.83 -16.67 -21.27
N THR A 277 11.33 -17.56 -20.40
CA THR A 277 9.95 -17.43 -19.90
C THR A 277 9.77 -16.19 -19.03
N ARG A 278 10.84 -15.73 -18.34
CA ARG A 278 10.87 -14.47 -17.61
C ARG A 278 10.78 -13.27 -18.55
N ALA A 279 11.54 -13.25 -19.65
CA ALA A 279 11.50 -12.20 -20.66
C ALA A 279 10.11 -12.07 -21.28
N ILE A 280 9.50 -13.19 -21.68
CA ILE A 280 8.12 -13.24 -22.18
C ILE A 280 7.15 -12.69 -21.12
N SER A 281 7.30 -13.10 -19.86
CA SER A 281 6.43 -12.61 -18.78
C SER A 281 6.57 -11.11 -18.51
N ASP A 282 7.76 -10.54 -18.75
CA ASP A 282 8.01 -9.10 -18.64
C ASP A 282 7.31 -8.35 -19.77
N TYR A 283 7.50 -8.83 -21.00
CA TYR A 283 6.80 -8.35 -22.18
C TYR A 283 5.28 -8.38 -22.00
N THR A 284 4.69 -9.51 -21.59
CA THR A 284 3.24 -9.63 -21.35
C THR A 284 2.73 -8.62 -20.32
N GLN A 285 3.51 -8.31 -19.28
CA GLN A 285 3.12 -7.28 -18.32
C GLN A 285 3.16 -5.89 -18.93
N THR A 286 4.15 -5.60 -19.77
CA THR A 286 4.26 -4.33 -20.48
C THR A 286 3.12 -4.17 -21.48
N LEU A 287 2.82 -5.22 -22.25
CA LEU A 287 1.70 -5.29 -23.20
C LEU A 287 0.35 -5.02 -22.50
N SER A 288 0.13 -5.60 -21.31
CA SER A 288 -1.10 -5.36 -20.55
C SER A 288 -1.29 -3.92 -20.06
N LYS A 289 -0.23 -3.12 -20.05
CA LYS A 289 -0.26 -1.70 -19.67
C LYS A 289 -0.22 -0.76 -20.88
N LYS A 290 0.42 -1.21 -21.97
CA LYS A 290 0.62 -0.48 -23.22
C LYS A 290 0.36 -1.46 -24.36
N PRO A 291 -0.89 -1.55 -24.86
CA PRO A 291 -1.25 -2.50 -25.91
C PRO A 291 -0.52 -2.26 -27.23
N ASP A 292 -0.14 -1.01 -27.52
CA ASP A 292 0.44 -0.59 -28.81
C ASP A 292 1.97 -0.78 -28.91
N ILE A 293 2.55 -1.69 -28.13
CA ILE A 293 3.98 -2.01 -28.24
C ILE A 293 4.21 -3.03 -29.37
N PRO A 294 5.40 -3.04 -30.00
CA PRO A 294 5.75 -4.04 -31.00
C PRO A 294 5.68 -5.48 -30.46
N THR A 295 5.68 -6.46 -31.36
CA THR A 295 5.68 -7.88 -30.95
C THR A 295 6.96 -8.25 -30.18
N PHE A 296 6.90 -9.33 -29.42
CA PHE A 296 8.06 -9.84 -28.68
C PHE A 296 9.24 -10.13 -29.61
N GLU A 297 8.98 -10.73 -30.78
CA GLU A 297 9.98 -11.07 -31.79
C GLU A 297 10.65 -9.81 -32.35
N SER A 298 9.86 -8.76 -32.61
CA SER A 298 10.38 -7.48 -33.11
C SER A 298 11.33 -6.81 -32.12
N LEU A 299 10.99 -6.84 -30.82
CA LEU A 299 11.81 -6.27 -29.76
C LEU A 299 13.03 -7.14 -29.39
N THR A 300 13.02 -8.42 -29.73
CA THR A 300 14.09 -9.37 -29.35
C THR A 300 15.37 -9.16 -30.15
N PHE A 301 15.26 -8.75 -31.41
CA PHE A 301 16.42 -8.64 -32.31
C PHE A 301 16.74 -7.20 -32.65
N LYS A 302 18.02 -6.84 -32.55
CA LYS A 302 18.55 -5.62 -33.15
C LYS A 302 18.60 -5.73 -34.67
N ASN A 303 18.88 -6.95 -35.17
CA ASN A 303 18.80 -7.30 -36.57
C ASN A 303 18.30 -8.74 -36.71
N ARG A 304 17.08 -8.89 -37.26
CA ARG A 304 16.43 -10.20 -37.41
C ARG A 304 17.14 -11.11 -38.40
N THR A 305 17.67 -10.54 -39.49
CA THR A 305 18.35 -11.28 -40.56
C THR A 305 19.65 -11.91 -40.07
N THR A 306 20.44 -11.19 -39.26
CA THR A 306 21.68 -11.71 -38.68
C THR A 306 21.46 -12.54 -37.41
N GLY A 307 20.25 -12.47 -36.83
CA GLY A 307 19.94 -13.08 -35.54
C GLY A 307 20.58 -12.38 -34.34
N LEU A 308 21.05 -11.14 -34.51
CA LEU A 308 21.65 -10.38 -33.43
C LEU A 308 20.57 -9.95 -32.42
N ILE A 309 20.60 -10.55 -31.23
CA ILE A 309 19.70 -10.23 -30.12
C ILE A 309 20.01 -8.85 -29.55
N ASP A 310 18.96 -8.08 -29.27
CA ASP A 310 19.09 -6.78 -28.62
C ASP A 310 19.25 -6.92 -27.10
N THR A 311 20.50 -6.98 -26.64
CA THR A 311 20.81 -7.03 -25.21
C THR A 311 20.57 -5.70 -24.49
N SER A 312 20.32 -4.59 -25.22
CA SER A 312 19.96 -3.31 -24.59
C SER A 312 18.51 -3.31 -24.10
N TRP A 313 17.66 -4.19 -24.66
CA TRP A 313 16.29 -4.34 -24.22
C TRP A 313 16.24 -4.90 -22.79
N SER A 314 15.58 -4.16 -21.89
CA SER A 314 15.50 -4.54 -20.47
C SER A 314 14.94 -5.94 -20.22
N ALA A 315 13.99 -6.41 -21.05
CA ALA A 315 13.44 -7.75 -20.92
C ALA A 315 14.46 -8.85 -21.28
N ILE A 316 15.54 -8.55 -22.01
CA ILE A 316 16.65 -9.47 -22.21
C ILE A 316 17.71 -9.27 -21.13
N GLN A 317 18.14 -8.03 -20.93
CA GLN A 317 19.25 -7.70 -20.04
C GLN A 317 19.05 -8.20 -18.59
N ILE A 318 17.81 -8.19 -18.07
CA ILE A 318 17.51 -8.70 -16.71
C ILE A 318 17.78 -10.21 -16.59
N GLY A 319 17.65 -10.97 -17.68
CA GLY A 319 17.81 -12.43 -17.70
C GLY A 319 19.26 -12.90 -17.60
N ILE A 320 20.23 -11.99 -17.78
CA ILE A 320 21.67 -12.31 -17.72
C ILE A 320 22.11 -12.34 -16.24
N TYR A 321 21.63 -13.31 -15.49
CA TYR A 321 21.76 -13.34 -14.02
C TYR A 321 23.21 -13.36 -13.54
N ALA A 322 24.09 -14.11 -14.21
CA ALA A 322 25.52 -14.17 -13.88
C ALA A 322 26.17 -12.77 -13.83
N LYS A 323 25.89 -11.93 -14.83
CA LYS A 323 26.43 -10.56 -14.91
C LYS A 323 25.98 -9.68 -13.75
N HIS A 324 24.70 -9.78 -13.37
CA HIS A 324 24.19 -9.01 -12.23
C HIS A 324 24.75 -9.54 -10.92
N LEU A 325 24.86 -10.88 -10.79
CA LEU A 325 25.42 -11.52 -9.59
C LEU A 325 26.87 -11.10 -9.35
N GLU A 326 27.70 -10.94 -10.37
CA GLU A 326 29.06 -10.40 -10.22
C GLU A 326 29.08 -9.08 -9.46
N ASN A 327 28.15 -8.16 -9.75
CA ASN A 327 28.03 -6.88 -9.04
C ASN A 327 27.64 -7.07 -7.56
N TRP A 328 26.79 -8.04 -7.24
CA TRP A 328 26.40 -8.34 -5.86
C TRP A 328 27.53 -8.97 -5.05
N LEU A 329 28.33 -9.84 -5.68
CA LEU A 329 29.43 -10.55 -5.03
C LEU A 329 30.62 -9.65 -4.68
N LEU A 330 30.68 -8.42 -5.22
CA LEU A 330 31.63 -7.39 -4.77
C LEU A 330 31.36 -6.93 -3.32
N TYR A 331 30.13 -7.08 -2.83
CA TYR A 331 29.69 -6.51 -1.55
C TYR A 331 29.15 -7.54 -0.56
N PHE A 332 28.66 -8.68 -1.05
CA PHE A 332 28.07 -9.74 -0.23
C PHE A 332 28.70 -11.10 -0.53
N PRO A 333 29.08 -11.89 0.49
CA PRO A 333 29.49 -13.26 0.27
C PRO A 333 28.32 -14.10 -0.24
N ILE A 334 28.61 -15.12 -1.06
CA ILE A 334 27.59 -15.99 -1.67
C ILE A 334 26.67 -16.64 -0.62
N GLY A 335 27.19 -16.96 0.58
CA GLY A 335 26.39 -17.54 1.69
C GLY A 335 25.34 -16.59 2.29
N GLN A 336 25.38 -15.29 1.97
CA GLN A 336 24.33 -14.32 2.33
C GLN A 336 23.29 -14.13 1.22
N ILE A 337 23.38 -14.87 0.11
CA ILE A 337 22.44 -14.77 -1.02
C ILE A 337 21.81 -16.15 -1.27
N LEU A 338 20.49 -16.23 -1.11
CA LEU A 338 19.73 -17.42 -1.45
C LEU A 338 19.10 -17.27 -2.83
N PHE A 339 19.29 -18.29 -3.67
CA PHE A 339 18.62 -18.41 -4.96
C PHE A 339 17.46 -19.40 -4.89
N VAL A 340 16.25 -18.88 -5.08
CA VAL A 340 14.99 -19.64 -5.05
C VAL A 340 14.56 -19.94 -6.48
N SER A 341 14.22 -21.19 -6.77
CA SER A 341 13.70 -21.58 -8.09
C SER A 341 12.25 -21.16 -8.22
N GLY A 342 11.96 -20.29 -9.19
CA GLY A 342 10.60 -19.85 -9.51
C GLY A 342 9.73 -20.98 -10.06
N GLU A 343 10.32 -21.90 -10.83
CA GLU A 343 9.66 -23.11 -11.32
C GLU A 343 9.25 -24.01 -10.15
N ARG A 344 10.20 -24.28 -9.23
CA ARG A 344 9.91 -25.12 -8.07
C ARG A 344 8.98 -24.45 -7.07
N LEU A 345 8.99 -23.11 -6.97
CA LEU A 345 8.02 -22.36 -6.18
C LEU A 345 6.58 -22.55 -6.68
N ILE A 346 6.38 -22.93 -7.94
CA ILE A 346 5.08 -23.26 -8.52
C ILE A 346 4.76 -24.74 -8.30
N SER A 347 5.69 -25.64 -8.59
CA SER A 347 5.45 -27.10 -8.55
C SER A 347 5.49 -27.68 -7.13
N ASP A 348 6.36 -27.18 -6.26
CA ASP A 348 6.61 -27.61 -4.88
C ASP A 348 6.90 -26.38 -3.98
N PRO A 349 5.89 -25.54 -3.69
CA PRO A 349 6.08 -24.35 -2.86
C PRO A 349 6.58 -24.69 -1.46
N ALA A 350 6.13 -25.80 -0.87
CA ALA A 350 6.54 -26.19 0.48
C ALA A 350 8.04 -26.55 0.55
N GLY A 351 8.56 -27.27 -0.44
CA GLY A 351 9.98 -27.60 -0.52
C GLY A 351 10.87 -26.37 -0.65
N GLU A 352 10.51 -25.42 -1.53
CA GLU A 352 11.28 -24.16 -1.65
C GLU A 352 11.16 -23.30 -0.39
N LEU A 353 9.98 -23.20 0.22
CA LEU A 353 9.81 -22.45 1.48
C LEU A 353 10.58 -23.09 2.65
N GLY A 354 10.81 -24.41 2.63
CA GLY A 354 11.70 -25.09 3.57
C GLY A 354 13.13 -24.53 3.51
N ARG A 355 13.69 -24.39 2.30
CA ARG A 355 15.03 -23.80 2.09
C ARG A 355 15.10 -22.34 2.54
N VAL A 356 14.04 -21.58 2.28
CA VAL A 356 13.99 -20.16 2.65
C VAL A 356 13.91 -19.98 4.17
N GLN A 357 13.12 -20.81 4.86
CA GLN A 357 13.04 -20.78 6.33
C GLN A 357 14.41 -21.06 6.96
N ASP A 358 15.12 -22.10 6.51
CA ASP A 358 16.46 -22.42 7.01
C ASP A 358 17.45 -21.29 6.79
N PHE A 359 17.46 -20.73 5.58
CA PHE A 359 18.35 -19.64 5.23
C PHE A 359 18.13 -18.40 6.10
N LEU A 360 16.87 -18.13 6.47
CA LEU A 360 16.49 -17.05 7.38
C LEU A 360 16.69 -17.39 8.86
N GLY A 361 17.03 -18.63 9.21
CA GLY A 361 17.12 -19.10 10.59
C GLY A 361 15.75 -19.24 11.28
N LEU A 362 14.69 -19.42 10.49
CA LEU A 362 13.33 -19.60 10.97
C LEU A 362 13.01 -21.07 11.18
N LYS A 363 12.11 -21.37 12.12
CA LYS A 363 11.56 -22.72 12.27
C LYS A 363 10.79 -23.11 11.00
N ARG A 364 10.93 -24.35 10.54
CA ARG A 364 10.14 -24.87 9.40
C ARG A 364 8.67 -25.08 9.81
N ILE A 365 7.87 -24.03 9.75
CA ILE A 365 6.42 -24.03 10.04
C ILE A 365 5.61 -24.15 8.75
N ILE A 366 6.02 -23.44 7.71
CA ILE A 366 5.36 -23.47 6.40
C ILE A 366 5.64 -24.82 5.75
N THR A 367 4.57 -25.54 5.45
CA THR A 367 4.53 -26.92 4.94
C THR A 367 3.49 -27.06 3.83
N ASP A 368 3.45 -28.22 3.18
CA ASP A 368 2.48 -28.63 2.17
C ASP A 368 1.02 -28.37 2.59
N LYS A 369 0.71 -28.53 3.88
CA LYS A 369 -0.62 -28.29 4.44
C LYS A 369 -1.14 -26.87 4.22
N HIS A 370 -0.25 -25.89 4.04
CA HIS A 370 -0.61 -24.48 3.84
C HIS A 370 -1.02 -24.15 2.41
N PHE A 371 -0.75 -25.04 1.46
CA PHE A 371 -0.96 -24.82 0.03
C PHE A 371 -2.06 -25.72 -0.53
N TYR A 372 -2.80 -25.18 -1.51
CA TYR A 372 -3.65 -25.97 -2.39
C TYR A 372 -3.44 -25.52 -3.83
N PHE A 373 -3.53 -26.44 -4.78
CA PHE A 373 -3.36 -26.10 -6.19
C PHE A 373 -4.70 -25.69 -6.80
N ASN A 374 -4.77 -24.48 -7.38
CA ASN A 374 -5.95 -24.03 -8.09
C ASN A 374 -5.83 -24.41 -9.57
N LYS A 375 -6.52 -25.47 -10.01
CA LYS A 375 -6.49 -25.96 -11.40
C LYS A 375 -6.93 -24.91 -12.42
N THR A 376 -7.95 -24.11 -12.10
CA THR A 376 -8.45 -23.04 -12.99
C THR A 376 -7.42 -21.93 -13.17
N LYS A 377 -6.67 -21.61 -12.12
CA LYS A 377 -5.61 -20.59 -12.17
C LYS A 377 -4.30 -21.14 -12.74
N GLY A 378 -4.02 -22.43 -12.52
CA GLY A 378 -2.75 -23.08 -12.86
C GLY A 378 -1.61 -22.78 -11.89
N PHE A 379 -1.90 -22.28 -10.68
CA PHE A 379 -0.89 -21.88 -9.69
C PHE A 379 -1.29 -22.33 -8.26
N PRO A 380 -0.31 -22.56 -7.37
CA PRO A 380 -0.57 -22.80 -5.96
C PRO A 380 -1.13 -21.54 -5.28
N CYS A 381 -2.04 -21.76 -4.33
CA CYS A 381 -2.68 -20.75 -3.51
C CYS A 381 -2.56 -21.13 -2.02
N LEU A 382 -2.70 -20.13 -1.14
CA LEU A 382 -2.68 -20.34 0.31
C LEU A 382 -4.04 -20.78 0.82
N LYS A 383 -4.12 -21.86 1.61
CA LYS A 383 -5.37 -22.27 2.26
C LYS A 383 -5.85 -21.25 3.30
N LYS A 384 -4.90 -20.60 3.98
CA LYS A 384 -5.13 -19.50 4.91
C LYS A 384 -4.04 -18.45 4.69
N ALA A 385 -4.43 -17.23 4.39
CA ALA A 385 -3.50 -16.10 4.32
C ALA A 385 -3.25 -15.51 5.71
N GLU A 386 -2.16 -14.76 5.84
CA GLU A 386 -1.87 -13.96 7.03
C GLU A 386 -3.09 -13.07 7.38
N GLY A 387 -3.57 -13.17 8.62
CA GLY A 387 -4.71 -12.38 9.10
C GLY A 387 -6.07 -12.74 8.48
N SER A 388 -6.18 -13.85 7.73
CA SER A 388 -7.44 -14.31 7.14
C SER A 388 -7.68 -15.80 7.34
N SER A 389 -8.92 -16.16 7.67
CA SER A 389 -9.36 -17.56 7.71
C SER A 389 -9.70 -18.14 6.33
N LYS A 390 -9.73 -17.30 5.29
CA LYS A 390 -10.15 -17.69 3.93
C LYS A 390 -8.94 -18.06 3.05
N PRO A 391 -9.15 -18.94 2.04
CA PRO A 391 -8.15 -19.20 1.02
C PRO A 391 -7.79 -17.92 0.23
N HIS A 392 -6.52 -17.79 -0.13
CA HIS A 392 -6.00 -16.67 -0.89
C HIS A 392 -5.19 -17.16 -2.10
N CYS A 393 -5.69 -16.83 -3.29
CA CYS A 393 -4.93 -16.90 -4.52
C CYS A 393 -4.40 -15.51 -4.87
N LEU A 394 -3.20 -15.47 -5.47
CA LEU A 394 -2.68 -14.23 -6.03
C LEU A 394 -3.66 -13.64 -7.06
N GLY A 395 -3.74 -12.31 -7.12
CA GLY A 395 -4.68 -11.60 -8.00
C GLY A 395 -4.49 -11.87 -9.50
N LYS A 396 -5.41 -11.33 -10.33
CA LYS A 396 -5.42 -11.51 -11.80
C LYS A 396 -4.13 -11.06 -12.49
N THR A 397 -3.38 -10.14 -11.88
CA THR A 397 -2.09 -9.65 -12.39
C THR A 397 -0.93 -10.63 -12.17
N LYS A 398 -1.17 -11.80 -11.56
CA LYS A 398 -0.16 -12.85 -11.33
C LYS A 398 -0.61 -14.13 -12.02
N GLY A 399 0.24 -14.67 -12.91
CA GLY A 399 -0.10 -15.78 -13.80
C GLY A 399 -0.87 -15.33 -15.04
N ARG A 400 -0.41 -14.30 -15.74
CA ARG A 400 -1.03 -13.89 -17.03
C ARG A 400 -0.74 -14.94 -18.09
N THR A 401 -1.71 -15.20 -18.96
CA THR A 401 -1.48 -15.96 -20.19
C THR A 401 -0.44 -15.24 -21.03
N HIS A 402 0.57 -15.97 -21.48
CA HIS A 402 1.61 -15.44 -22.36
C HIS A 402 1.10 -15.49 -23.81
N PRO A 403 1.50 -14.52 -24.67
CA PRO A 403 1.28 -14.64 -26.10
C PRO A 403 2.06 -15.85 -26.64
N ASP A 404 1.57 -16.42 -27.73
CA ASP A 404 2.32 -17.43 -28.47
C ASP A 404 3.51 -16.76 -29.16
N ILE A 405 4.70 -17.35 -29.01
CA ILE A 405 5.96 -16.79 -29.50
C ILE A 405 6.53 -17.78 -30.51
N ASP A 406 7.04 -17.24 -31.61
CA ASP A 406 7.74 -18.02 -32.64
C ASP A 406 8.82 -18.92 -32.02
N GLN A 407 8.74 -20.23 -32.29
CA GLN A 407 9.63 -21.25 -31.72
C GLN A 407 11.09 -21.03 -32.12
N GLU A 408 11.35 -20.47 -33.31
CA GLU A 408 12.72 -20.14 -33.73
C GLU A 408 13.30 -19.03 -32.83
N VAL A 409 12.48 -18.05 -32.48
CA VAL A 409 12.87 -16.96 -31.58
C VAL A 409 13.12 -17.46 -30.17
N VAL A 410 12.28 -18.38 -29.67
CA VAL A 410 12.47 -19.06 -28.39
C VAL A 410 13.80 -19.81 -28.39
N GLN A 411 14.09 -20.59 -29.44
CA GLN A 411 15.31 -21.38 -29.53
C GLN A 411 16.56 -20.47 -29.56
N ARG A 412 16.55 -19.41 -30.37
CA ARG A 412 17.64 -18.43 -30.42
C ARG A 412 17.88 -17.76 -29.06
N LEU A 413 16.83 -17.45 -28.32
CA LEU A 413 16.96 -16.92 -26.95
C LEU A 413 17.52 -17.95 -25.98
N ARG A 414 17.11 -19.23 -26.06
CA ARG A 414 17.72 -20.30 -25.24
C ARG A 414 19.21 -20.43 -25.52
N ASP A 415 19.59 -20.48 -26.80
CA ASP A 415 20.99 -20.58 -27.20
C ASP A 415 21.81 -19.37 -26.73
N PHE A 416 21.22 -18.17 -26.76
CA PHE A 416 21.83 -16.96 -26.22
C PHE A 416 22.03 -17.01 -24.69
N TYR A 417 21.04 -17.48 -23.93
CA TYR A 417 21.14 -17.52 -22.46
C TYR A 417 21.99 -18.67 -21.94
N ARG A 418 22.07 -19.80 -22.65
CA ARG A 418 22.79 -21.01 -22.22
C ARG A 418 24.18 -20.74 -21.62
N PRO A 419 25.12 -20.03 -22.28
CA PRO A 419 26.43 -19.77 -21.69
C PRO A 419 26.36 -18.96 -20.39
N PHE A 420 25.41 -18.04 -20.27
CA PHE A 420 25.21 -17.26 -19.04
C PHE A 420 24.55 -18.07 -17.93
N ASN A 421 23.65 -18.99 -18.29
CA ASN A 421 23.00 -19.92 -17.36
C ASN A 421 24.02 -20.89 -16.77
N MET A 422 24.85 -21.52 -17.61
CA MET A 422 25.91 -22.42 -17.14
C MET A 422 26.87 -21.72 -16.18
N LYS A 423 27.27 -20.48 -16.50
CA LYS A 423 28.07 -19.64 -15.60
C LYS A 423 27.32 -19.35 -14.29
N PHE A 424 26.02 -19.04 -14.36
CA PHE A 424 25.21 -18.79 -13.17
C PHE A 424 25.11 -20.04 -12.28
N TYR A 425 24.88 -21.23 -12.85
CA TYR A 425 24.82 -22.49 -12.11
C TYR A 425 26.13 -22.79 -11.38
N GLN A 426 27.26 -22.52 -12.04
CA GLN A 426 28.57 -22.64 -11.43
C GLN A 426 28.76 -21.65 -10.27
N MET A 427 28.36 -20.39 -10.44
CA MET A 427 28.47 -19.36 -9.41
C MET A 427 27.60 -19.64 -8.18
N THR A 428 26.40 -20.21 -8.39
CA THR A 428 25.46 -20.53 -7.30
C THR A 428 25.67 -21.91 -6.69
N GLY A 429 26.41 -22.79 -7.37
CA GLY A 429 26.51 -24.20 -7.02
C GLY A 429 25.18 -24.95 -7.16
N GLN A 430 24.27 -24.46 -7.99
CA GLN A 430 22.93 -25.02 -8.18
C GLN A 430 22.52 -24.95 -9.66
N ASP A 431 22.17 -26.09 -10.24
CA ASP A 431 21.49 -26.18 -11.53
C ASP A 431 19.98 -25.94 -11.35
N PHE A 432 19.41 -25.08 -12.19
CA PHE A 432 17.98 -24.74 -12.18
C PHE A 432 17.18 -25.45 -13.30
N GLY A 433 17.84 -26.21 -14.18
CA GLY A 433 17.20 -27.05 -15.20
C GLY A 433 16.55 -26.27 -16.34
N TRP A 434 17.14 -25.13 -16.76
CA TRP A 434 16.61 -24.34 -17.88
C TRP A 434 17.20 -24.73 -19.26
N ASP A 435 18.26 -25.54 -19.28
CA ASP A 435 19.08 -25.84 -20.48
C ASP A 435 19.22 -27.33 -20.78
#